data_AF-A0A3D0UTB5-F1
#
_entry.id   AF-A0A3D0UTB5-F1
#
_cell.length_a   1.000
_cell.length_b   1.000
_cell.length_c   1.000
_cell.angle_alpha   90.00
_cell.angle_beta   90.00
_cell.angle_gamma   90.00
#
_symmetry.space_group_name_H-M   'P 1'
#
loop_
_entity.id
_entity.type
_entity.pdbx_description
1 polymer ?
#
loop_
_entity_poly.entity_id
_entity_poly.type
_entity_poly.pdbx_seq_one_letter_code
_entity_poly.pdbx_strand_id
1 'polypeptide(L)' 'MRFGNTITERDAASWTGYKTGFNWTLSGVDGDGIKRVYAQFSGNNLLRNVADSIIYDTSASRQTSGLYTHLDGTT' A
#
# COMPACT_ATOMS: atom_id res chain seq x y z
N MET A 1 -16.99 -9.46 5.65
CA MET A 1 -16.10 -8.56 4.89
C MET A 1 -15.25 -9.35 3.91
N ARG A 2 -14.86 -8.75 2.80
CA ARG A 2 -13.91 -9.31 1.81
C ARG A 2 -13.08 -8.18 1.21
N PHE A 3 -11.87 -8.49 0.75
CA PHE A 3 -10.85 -7.51 0.36
C PHE A 3 -10.20 -7.88 -0.98
N GLY A 4 -9.63 -6.89 -1.68
CA GLY A 4 -8.90 -7.06 -2.93
C GLY A 4 -8.03 -5.84 -3.25
N ASN A 5 -6.94 -6.01 -3.99
CA ASN A 5 -6.14 -4.90 -4.53
C ASN A 5 -6.79 -4.35 -5.82
N THR A 6 -7.73 -5.10 -6.39
CA THR A 6 -8.68 -4.63 -7.42
C THR A 6 -10.13 -4.96 -7.02
N ILE A 7 -11.10 -4.34 -7.71
CA ILE A 7 -12.52 -4.68 -7.55
C ILE A 7 -12.78 -6.15 -7.91
N THR A 8 -12.17 -6.64 -9.01
CA THR A 8 -12.31 -8.02 -9.47
C THR A 8 -11.78 -9.01 -8.44
N GLU A 9 -10.60 -8.76 -7.86
CA GLU A 9 -10.04 -9.59 -6.79
C GLU A 9 -10.94 -9.63 -5.57
N ARG A 10 -11.45 -8.46 -5.14
CA ARG A 10 -12.40 -8.37 -4.02
C ARG A 10 -13.67 -9.17 -4.28
N ASP A 11 -14.20 -9.12 -5.50
CA ASP A 11 -15.43 -9.81 -5.86
C ASP A 11 -15.27 -11.33 -5.98
N ALA A 12 -14.06 -11.79 -6.28
CA ALA A 12 -13.68 -13.20 -6.25
C ALA A 12 -13.29 -13.70 -4.83
N ALA A 13 -12.99 -12.80 -3.89
CA ALA A 13 -12.55 -13.17 -2.55
C ALA A 13 -13.68 -13.77 -1.69
N SER A 14 -13.33 -14.78 -0.90
CA SER A 14 -14.20 -15.38 0.11
C SER A 14 -14.56 -14.37 1.20
N TRP A 15 -15.81 -14.47 1.68
CA TRP A 15 -16.26 -13.69 2.83
C TRP A 15 -15.60 -14.18 4.13
N THR A 16 -15.17 -13.24 4.95
CA THR A 16 -14.78 -13.48 6.35
C THR A 16 -15.67 -12.70 7.31
N GLY A 17 -15.74 -13.12 8.57
CA GLY A 17 -16.47 -12.42 9.62
C GLY A 17 -15.96 -10.99 9.81
N TYR A 18 -16.82 -10.09 10.30
CA TYR A 18 -16.41 -8.71 10.60
C TYR A 18 -15.30 -8.68 11.68
N LYS A 19 -14.28 -7.85 11.46
CA LYS A 19 -13.22 -7.53 12.44
C LYS A 19 -12.82 -6.07 12.27
N THR A 20 -12.32 -5.46 13.34
CA THR A 20 -11.82 -4.07 13.33
C THR A 20 -10.44 -3.94 12.69
N GLY A 21 -9.73 -5.05 12.47
CA GLY A 21 -8.46 -5.10 11.77
C GLY A 21 -8.33 -6.35 10.90
N PHE A 22 -7.57 -6.25 9.83
CA PHE A 22 -7.32 -7.34 8.89
C PHE A 22 -5.91 -7.23 8.31
N ASN A 23 -5.12 -8.29 8.42
CA ASN A 23 -3.80 -8.35 7.79
C ASN A 23 -3.99 -8.53 6.27
N TRP A 24 -3.39 -7.64 5.49
CA TRP A 24 -3.52 -7.64 4.04
C TRP A 24 -2.17 -7.40 3.36
N THR A 25 -1.91 -8.16 2.30
CA THR A 25 -0.69 -8.01 1.50
C THR A 25 -1.03 -7.26 0.22
N LEU A 26 -0.32 -6.16 -0.02
CA LEU A 26 -0.36 -5.45 -1.30
C LEU A 26 0.42 -6.26 -2.35
N SER A 27 -0.27 -6.79 -3.35
CA SER A 27 0.34 -7.43 -4.53
C SER A 27 0.56 -6.38 -5.64
N GLY A 28 1.46 -6.66 -6.59
CA GLY A 28 1.78 -5.72 -7.68
C GLY A 28 2.54 -4.48 -7.23
N VAL A 29 3.42 -4.64 -6.23
CA VAL A 29 4.29 -3.56 -5.70
C VAL A 29 5.56 -3.39 -6.52
N ASP A 30 5.51 -3.57 -7.84
CA ASP A 30 6.67 -3.52 -8.76
C ASP A 30 7.23 -2.09 -8.97
N GLY A 31 6.93 -1.18 -8.05
CA GLY A 31 7.36 0.20 -8.08
C GLY A 31 6.48 1.11 -7.22
N ASP A 32 7.00 2.32 -7.05
CA ASP A 32 6.36 3.42 -6.33
C ASP A 32 5.01 3.79 -6.95
N GLY A 33 4.17 4.44 -6.15
CA GLY A 33 2.91 5.03 -6.59
C GLY A 33 1.73 4.67 -5.70
N ILE A 34 0.53 4.99 -6.18
CA ILE A 34 -0.71 4.80 -5.43
C ILE A 34 -1.17 3.35 -5.59
N LYS A 35 -1.24 2.62 -4.47
CA LYS A 35 -1.89 1.32 -4.36
C LYS A 35 -3.28 1.52 -3.77
N ARG A 36 -4.24 0.66 -4.11
CA ARG A 36 -5.62 0.74 -3.61
C ARG A 36 -6.02 -0.58 -2.99
N VAL A 37 -6.69 -0.50 -1.83
CA VAL A 37 -7.33 -1.64 -1.21
C VAL A 37 -8.83 -1.42 -1.26
N TYR A 38 -9.56 -2.39 -1.80
CA TYR A 38 -11.00 -2.39 -1.89
C TYR A 38 -11.56 -3.35 -0.84
N ALA A 39 -12.53 -2.90 -0.07
CA ALA A 39 -13.25 -3.75 0.87
C ALA A 39 -14.75 -3.72 0.57
N GLN A 40 -15.40 -4.86 0.81
CA GLN A 40 -16.86 -4.95 0.81
C GLN A 40 -17.33 -5.56 2.12
N PHE A 41 -18.33 -4.93 2.72
CA PHE A 41 -19.01 -5.38 3.92
C PHE A 41 -20.42 -5.82 3.55
N SER A 42 -20.87 -6.89 4.20
CA SER A 42 -22.26 -7.38 4.13
C SER A 42 -22.84 -7.41 5.53
N GLY A 43 -24.14 -7.09 5.63
CA GLY A 43 -24.87 -7.13 6.89
C GLY A 43 -26.30 -6.66 6.66
N ASN A 44 -27.27 -7.28 7.34
CA ASN A 44 -28.69 -6.95 7.22
C ASN A 44 -29.20 -6.88 5.77
N ASN A 45 -28.80 -7.85 4.93
CA ASN A 45 -29.11 -7.89 3.49
C ASN A 45 -28.60 -6.69 2.66
N LEU A 46 -27.69 -5.89 3.21
CA LEU A 46 -27.06 -4.76 2.54
C LEU A 46 -25.59 -5.05 2.24
N LEU A 47 -25.10 -4.41 1.17
CA LEU A 47 -23.68 -4.38 0.81
C LEU A 47 -23.14 -2.96 0.91
N ARG A 48 -21.92 -2.81 1.41
CA ARG A 48 -21.20 -1.54 1.44
C ARG A 48 -19.80 -1.71 0.87
N ASN A 49 -19.50 -0.96 -0.18
CA ASN A 49 -18.17 -0.89 -0.77
C ASN A 49 -17.41 0.28 -0.16
N VAL A 50 -16.15 0.07 0.19
CA VAL A 50 -15.21 1.13 0.56
C VAL A 50 -13.87 0.85 -0.09
N ALA A 51 -13.06 1.89 -0.24
CA ALA A 51 -11.70 1.76 -0.72
C ALA A 51 -10.81 2.76 0.00
N ASP A 52 -9.54 2.41 0.14
CA ASP A 52 -8.52 3.30 0.64
C ASP A 52 -7.29 3.30 -0.28
N SER A 53 -6.51 4.36 -0.24
CA SER A 53 -5.32 4.55 -1.07
C SER A 53 -4.07 4.63 -0.21
N ILE A 54 -3.05 3.88 -0.61
CA ILE A 54 -1.75 3.84 0.06
C ILE A 54 -0.73 4.39 -0.93
N ILE A 55 0.01 5.42 -0.53
CA ILE A 55 1.17 5.89 -1.28
C ILE A 55 2.33 4.96 -0.92
N TYR A 56 2.74 4.14 -1.87
CA TYR A 56 3.89 3.25 -1.72
C TYR A 56 5.12 3.93 -2.31
N ASP A 57 6.17 4.06 -1.50
CA ASP A 57 7.43 4.68 -1.87
C ASP A 57 8.58 3.81 -1.34
N THR A 58 9.43 3.37 -2.26
CA THR A 58 10.59 2.52 -2.02
C THR A 58 11.90 3.27 -2.26
N SER A 59 11.83 4.53 -2.65
CA SER A 59 13.01 5.35 -2.87
C SER A 59 13.70 5.61 -1.52
N ALA A 60 14.84 4.96 -1.31
CA ALA A 60 15.70 5.34 -0.19
C ALA A 60 16.18 6.78 -0.41
N SER A 61 16.11 7.62 0.63
CA SER A 61 16.82 8.90 0.61
C SER A 61 18.32 8.62 0.47
N ARG A 62 18.85 8.63 -0.76
CA ARG A 62 20.28 8.53 -1.00
C ARG A 62 20.91 9.82 -0.50
N GLN A 63 21.37 9.84 0.75
CA GLN A 63 22.35 10.83 1.14
C GLN A 63 23.54 10.64 0.21
N THR A 64 23.81 11.64 -0.62
CA THR A 64 24.99 11.66 -1.47
C THR A 64 26.21 11.67 -0.56
N SER A 65 26.87 10.52 -0.45
CA SER A 65 28.22 10.42 0.12
C SER A 65 29.20 10.98 -0.90
N GLY A 66 29.10 12.28 -1.14
CA GLY A 66 29.85 13.03 -2.14
C GLY A 66 30.20 14.44 -1.69
N LEU A 67 30.24 14.68 -0.37
CA LEU A 67 30.93 15.84 0.18
C LEU A 67 32.43 15.61 -0.03
N TYR A 68 32.92 16.02 -1.21
CA TYR A 68 34.33 16.14 -1.50
C TYR A 68 34.98 17.02 -0.42
N THR A 69 35.85 16.43 0.38
CA THR A 69 36.82 17.18 1.18
C THR A 69 37.82 17.84 0.21
N HIS A 70 37.51 19.06 -0.24
CA HIS A 70 38.54 20.00 -0.70
C HIS A 70 38.94 20.85 0.50
N LEU A 71 39.80 20.28 1.35
CA LEU A 71 40.63 21.03 2.29
C LEU A 71 42.09 20.64 2.02
N ASP A 72 42.52 20.79 0.78
CA ASP A 72 43.93 21.00 0.46
C ASP A 72 44.30 22.44 0.81
N GLY A 73 44.47 22.67 2.11
CA GLY A 73 44.97 23.91 2.68
C GLY A 73 46.33 23.73 3.31
N THR A 74 47.36 23.45 2.51
CA THR A 74 48.76 23.72 2.91
C THR A 74 49.61 24.04 1.68
N THR A 75 49.91 25.34 1.57
CA THR A 75 51.08 25.93 0.90
C THR A 75 52.39 25.51 1.55
#